data_AF-A0A918FLF7-F1
#
_entry.id   AF-A0A918FLF7-F1
#
_cell.length_a   1.000
_cell.length_b   1.000
_cell.length_c   1.000
_cell.angle_alpha   90.00
_cell.angle_beta   90.00
_cell.angle_gamma   90.00
#
_symmetry.space_group_name_H-M   'P 1'
#
loop_
_entity.id
_entity.type
_entity.pdbx_description
1 polymer ?
#
loop_
_entity_poly.entity_id
_entity_poly.type
_entity_poly.pdbx_seq_one_letter_code
_entity_poly.pdbx_strand_id
1 'polypeptide(L)'
;MVPNGTLGDRYGEAGAGKWNLDLGDTQPSLSAEGGDEAPVAVDLPRFDAPDGGAGRLRRGVPVRRIAGRLVTTVYDLLLAQYGVARDGLPGEWPSSYEDAEEPYTPAWQAAITGVDAGKAARIAREFAANAEESGGRSMIIMGAGTNHWFHSDTIYRSFLTLTTLTGCQGVNGGGWAHYVGQEKVRPITGYSAIATAADWNRPARLMIQTAYWYLHSDQFRYDPFSADTLAAAGAGGPFAGKTTADVIAQSARMGWMPSYPTFDRNPLDLADEAEAAGRPVAEHIVDELKSGRLRFAGEDPDAPENFPRVLTVWRANLLGSSAKGNEYFLKHLLGTDASVRATEAPSDARPRDVV
;
A
#
# COMPACT_ATOMS: atom_id res chain seq x y z
N MET A 1 -29.03 -5.74 2.59
CA MET A 1 -29.10 -4.36 2.06
C MET A 1 -27.68 -3.90 1.77
N VAL A 2 -27.49 -3.10 0.71
CA VAL A 2 -26.20 -2.48 0.36
C VAL A 2 -26.45 -0.98 0.43
N PRO A 3 -25.76 -0.23 1.32
CA PRO A 3 -25.94 1.22 1.40
C PRO A 3 -25.38 1.90 0.15
N ASN A 4 -25.85 3.11 -0.12
CA ASN A 4 -25.30 3.97 -1.17
C ASN A 4 -23.80 4.25 -0.95
N GLY A 5 -23.12 4.67 -2.01
CA GLY A 5 -21.74 5.17 -1.94
C GLY A 5 -20.66 4.12 -2.17
N THR A 6 -21.02 2.89 -2.52
CA THR A 6 -20.03 1.88 -2.90
C THR A 6 -19.32 2.27 -4.20
N LEU A 7 -18.13 1.72 -4.46
CA LEU A 7 -17.42 1.99 -5.72
C LEU A 7 -18.23 1.54 -6.95
N GLY A 8 -19.08 0.51 -6.80
CA GLY A 8 -19.98 0.05 -7.85
C GLY A 8 -21.01 1.11 -8.24
N ASP A 9 -21.46 1.93 -7.30
CA ASP A 9 -22.43 3.01 -7.55
C ASP A 9 -21.84 4.16 -8.38
N ARG A 10 -20.51 4.27 -8.47
CA ARG A 10 -19.83 5.36 -9.19
C ARG A 10 -19.92 5.23 -10.71
N TYR A 11 -20.11 4.01 -11.23
CA TYR A 11 -20.00 3.71 -12.65
C TYR A 11 -21.24 2.96 -13.17
N GLY A 12 -21.58 3.20 -14.44
CA GLY A 12 -22.71 2.53 -15.11
C GLY A 12 -24.08 3.06 -14.70
N GLU A 13 -25.11 2.64 -15.44
CA GLU A 13 -26.47 3.15 -15.26
C GLU A 13 -27.10 2.72 -13.92
N ALA A 14 -26.79 1.51 -13.45
CA ALA A 14 -27.36 0.96 -12.21
C ALA A 14 -26.96 1.75 -10.94
N GLY A 15 -25.83 2.46 -10.99
CA GLY A 15 -25.29 3.29 -9.92
C GLY A 15 -25.71 4.76 -9.97
N ALA A 16 -26.35 5.19 -11.06
CA ALA A 16 -26.73 6.59 -11.25
C ALA A 16 -27.58 7.10 -10.06
N GLY A 17 -27.12 8.18 -9.42
CA GLY A 17 -27.77 8.78 -8.25
C GLY A 17 -27.47 8.10 -6.90
N LYS A 18 -26.69 7.01 -6.86
CA LYS A 18 -26.36 6.25 -5.64
C LYS A 18 -24.95 6.47 -5.12
N TRP A 19 -24.07 7.16 -5.85
CA TRP A 19 -22.71 7.46 -5.39
C TRP A 19 -22.70 8.67 -4.44
N ASN A 20 -23.23 8.46 -3.24
CA ASN A 20 -23.31 9.41 -2.13
C ASN A 20 -23.32 8.65 -0.79
N LEU A 21 -23.21 9.38 0.32
CA LEU A 21 -23.24 8.80 1.67
C LEU A 21 -24.61 8.93 2.35
N ASP A 22 -25.67 9.19 1.58
CA ASP A 22 -27.02 9.38 2.14
C ASP A 22 -27.63 8.02 2.49
N LEU A 23 -27.93 7.82 3.78
CA LEU A 23 -28.49 6.57 4.30
C LEU A 23 -30.03 6.53 4.31
N GLY A 24 -30.69 7.67 4.15
CA GLY A 24 -32.14 7.79 4.35
C GLY A 24 -32.54 7.32 5.74
N ASP A 25 -33.57 6.47 5.83
CA ASP A 25 -34.04 5.89 7.10
C ASP A 25 -33.18 4.71 7.60
N THR A 26 -32.15 4.32 6.84
CA THR A 26 -31.31 3.19 7.18
C THR A 26 -30.37 3.54 8.33
N GLN A 27 -30.36 2.72 9.38
CA GLN A 27 -29.36 2.78 10.45
C GLN A 27 -28.49 1.52 10.40
N PRO A 28 -27.29 1.58 9.79
CA PRO A 28 -26.38 0.43 9.74
C PRO A 28 -25.94 0.03 11.14
N SER A 29 -26.07 -1.26 11.48
CA SER A 29 -25.52 -1.77 12.74
C SER A 29 -23.99 -1.79 12.66
N LEU A 30 -23.34 -1.25 13.69
CA LEU A 30 -21.88 -1.31 13.79
C LEU A 30 -21.39 -2.72 14.10
N SER A 31 -22.06 -3.43 15.02
CA SER A 31 -21.65 -4.75 15.49
C SER A 31 -22.59 -5.85 15.03
N ALA A 32 -22.05 -7.07 14.91
CA ALA A 32 -22.79 -8.29 14.69
C ALA A 32 -23.46 -8.83 15.97
N GLU A 33 -23.23 -8.22 17.14
CA GLU A 33 -23.85 -8.58 18.43
C GLU A 33 -25.38 -8.71 18.36
N GLY A 34 -25.95 -9.50 19.28
CA GLY A 34 -27.39 -9.79 19.33
C GLY A 34 -27.90 -10.65 18.18
N GLY A 35 -27.01 -11.37 17.48
CA GLY A 35 -27.39 -12.43 16.54
C GLY A 35 -27.56 -13.78 17.23
N ASP A 36 -28.16 -14.74 16.52
CA ASP A 36 -28.43 -16.09 17.04
C ASP A 36 -27.22 -17.06 16.95
N GLU A 37 -26.08 -16.59 16.45
CA GLU A 37 -24.87 -17.40 16.30
C GLU A 37 -23.93 -17.21 17.50
N ALA A 38 -23.32 -18.29 17.96
CA ALA A 38 -22.29 -18.22 18.99
C ALA A 38 -21.07 -17.42 18.46
N PRO A 39 -20.45 -16.55 19.27
CA PRO A 39 -19.21 -15.88 18.90
C PRO A 39 -18.10 -16.86 18.55
N VAL A 40 -17.19 -16.45 17.67
CA VAL A 40 -16.08 -17.29 17.20
C VAL A 40 -14.74 -16.61 17.41
N ALA A 41 -13.68 -17.41 17.56
CA ALA A 41 -12.32 -16.90 17.59
C ALA A 41 -11.78 -16.73 16.16
N VAL A 42 -11.07 -15.62 15.94
CA VAL A 42 -10.29 -15.31 14.74
C VAL A 42 -8.81 -15.17 15.09
N ASP A 43 -7.94 -15.56 14.17
CA ASP A 43 -6.50 -15.35 14.27
C ASP A 43 -6.14 -14.08 13.46
N LEU A 44 -5.58 -13.08 14.15
CA LEU A 44 -5.12 -11.83 13.55
C LEU A 44 -3.59 -11.80 13.53
N PRO A 45 -2.94 -11.22 12.51
CA PRO A 45 -1.48 -11.20 12.42
C PRO A 45 -0.85 -10.28 13.48
N ARG A 46 0.31 -10.70 14.00
CA ARG A 46 1.11 -10.02 15.03
C ARG A 46 2.57 -9.94 14.58
N PHE A 47 3.26 -8.81 14.78
CA PHE A 47 4.62 -8.58 14.26
C PHE A 47 5.58 -7.92 15.26
N ASP A 48 5.24 -7.89 16.54
CA ASP A 48 6.07 -7.33 17.63
C ASP A 48 6.96 -8.38 18.30
N ALA A 49 7.12 -9.57 17.70
CA ALA A 49 8.01 -10.59 18.25
C ALA A 49 9.48 -10.10 18.22
N PRO A 50 10.25 -10.27 19.32
CA PRO A 50 11.64 -9.79 19.39
C PRO A 50 12.59 -10.37 18.33
N ASP A 51 12.27 -11.54 17.79
CA ASP A 51 13.04 -12.20 16.73
C ASP A 51 12.65 -11.74 15.31
N GLY A 52 11.70 -10.81 15.20
CA GLY A 52 11.17 -10.32 13.92
C GLY A 52 10.18 -11.27 13.24
N GLY A 53 9.81 -12.36 13.90
CA GLY A 53 8.86 -13.35 13.38
C GLY A 53 7.40 -12.87 13.39
N ALA A 54 6.61 -13.43 12.49
CA ALA A 54 5.16 -13.25 12.50
C ALA A 54 4.51 -14.16 13.57
N GLY A 55 3.74 -13.57 14.47
CA GLY A 55 2.88 -14.25 15.44
C GLY A 55 1.40 -14.14 15.09
N ARG A 56 0.54 -14.56 16.02
CA ARG A 56 -0.92 -14.46 15.91
C ARG A 56 -1.53 -13.94 17.21
N LEU A 57 -2.63 -13.19 17.08
CA LEU A 57 -3.54 -12.83 18.16
C LEU A 57 -4.84 -13.61 17.99
N ARG A 58 -5.23 -14.38 18.99
CA ARG A 58 -6.49 -15.12 18.96
C ARG A 58 -7.57 -14.38 19.73
N ARG A 59 -8.51 -13.76 19.01
CA ARG A 59 -9.55 -12.86 19.57
C ARG A 59 -10.95 -13.31 19.17
N GLY A 60 -11.92 -13.09 20.04
CA GLY A 60 -13.33 -13.40 19.78
C GLY A 60 -14.04 -12.26 19.04
N VAL A 61 -14.92 -12.62 18.11
CA VAL A 61 -15.84 -11.67 17.46
C VAL A 61 -17.26 -12.23 17.45
N PRO A 62 -18.29 -11.39 17.63
CA PRO A 62 -19.66 -11.76 17.35
C PRO A 62 -19.81 -12.01 15.84
N VAL A 63 -20.74 -12.89 15.48
CA VAL A 63 -20.97 -13.29 14.09
C VAL A 63 -22.45 -13.39 13.79
N ARG A 64 -22.78 -13.31 12.51
CA ARG A 64 -24.11 -13.59 11.97
C ARG A 64 -23.97 -14.49 10.75
N ARG A 65 -25.01 -15.26 10.44
CA ARG A 65 -25.09 -16.04 9.21
C ARG A 65 -25.91 -15.31 8.17
N ILE A 66 -25.28 -14.99 7.04
CA ILE A 66 -25.93 -14.34 5.91
C ILE A 66 -25.68 -15.18 4.67
N ALA A 67 -26.75 -15.61 4.00
CA ALA A 67 -26.68 -16.48 2.82
C ALA A 67 -25.78 -17.72 3.03
N GLY A 68 -25.91 -18.37 4.19
CA GLY A 68 -25.14 -19.57 4.57
C GLY A 68 -23.70 -19.30 5.01
N ARG A 69 -23.19 -18.07 4.89
CA ARG A 69 -21.83 -17.69 5.27
C ARG A 69 -21.81 -17.03 6.64
N LEU A 70 -20.82 -17.38 7.44
CA LEU A 70 -20.55 -16.71 8.70
C LEU A 70 -19.82 -15.39 8.40
N VAL A 71 -20.32 -14.30 8.95
CA VAL A 71 -19.75 -12.95 8.76
C VAL A 71 -19.68 -12.21 10.08
N THR A 72 -18.72 -11.30 10.20
CA THR A 72 -18.62 -10.31 11.27
C THR A 72 -18.45 -8.91 10.65
N THR A 73 -18.45 -7.87 11.47
CA THR A 73 -18.28 -6.49 11.00
C THR A 73 -16.82 -6.04 11.07
N VAL A 74 -16.48 -5.02 10.28
CA VAL A 74 -15.16 -4.36 10.38
C VAL A 74 -14.95 -3.74 11.77
N TYR A 75 -16.03 -3.23 12.38
CA TYR A 75 -15.98 -2.67 13.74
C TYR A 75 -15.61 -3.72 14.78
N ASP A 76 -16.22 -4.91 14.73
CA ASP A 76 -15.91 -6.00 15.65
C ASP A 76 -14.46 -6.50 15.49
N LEU A 77 -13.97 -6.58 14.25
CA LEU A 77 -12.57 -6.92 13.97
C LEU A 77 -11.60 -5.84 14.47
N LEU A 78 -11.96 -4.57 14.37
CA LEU A 78 -11.16 -3.46 14.88
C LEU A 78 -11.03 -3.54 16.41
N LEU A 79 -12.15 -3.74 17.12
CA LEU A 79 -12.14 -3.91 18.58
C LEU A 79 -11.32 -5.13 19.01
N ALA A 80 -11.46 -6.25 18.30
CA ALA A 80 -10.65 -7.44 18.53
C ALA A 80 -9.16 -7.17 18.35
N GLN A 81 -8.75 -6.52 17.24
CA GLN A 81 -7.35 -6.15 16.98
C GLN A 81 -6.77 -5.31 18.12
N TYR A 82 -7.50 -4.30 18.59
CA TYR A 82 -7.06 -3.39 19.65
C TYR A 82 -7.24 -3.94 21.07
N GLY A 83 -7.66 -5.21 21.22
CA GLY A 83 -7.80 -5.84 22.54
C GLY A 83 -8.94 -5.28 23.39
N VAL A 84 -9.98 -4.69 22.80
CA VAL A 84 -11.13 -4.20 23.55
C VAL A 84 -12.03 -5.38 23.94
N ALA A 85 -11.82 -5.88 25.16
CA ALA A 85 -12.55 -7.01 25.70
C ALA A 85 -14.06 -6.72 25.83
N ARG A 86 -14.88 -7.71 25.48
CA ARG A 86 -16.34 -7.70 25.65
C ARG A 86 -16.80 -9.04 26.19
N ASP A 87 -17.77 -9.00 27.09
CA ASP A 87 -18.23 -10.18 27.82
C ASP A 87 -18.72 -11.29 26.89
N GLY A 88 -18.33 -12.54 27.21
CA GLY A 88 -18.77 -13.73 26.47
C GLY A 88 -18.06 -13.99 25.14
N LEU A 89 -17.11 -13.14 24.72
CA LEU A 89 -16.29 -13.42 23.54
C LEU A 89 -15.11 -14.36 23.87
N PRO A 90 -14.86 -15.39 23.07
CA PRO A 90 -13.75 -16.32 23.30
C PRO A 90 -12.39 -15.65 23.00
N GLY A 91 -11.30 -16.36 23.29
CA GLY A 91 -9.94 -15.93 22.98
C GLY A 91 -9.22 -15.29 24.16
N GLU A 92 -8.05 -14.74 23.88
CA GLU A 92 -7.16 -14.09 24.84
C GLU A 92 -7.42 -12.59 24.82
N TRP A 93 -7.43 -11.92 25.96
CA TRP A 93 -7.77 -10.50 26.06
C TRP A 93 -6.91 -9.81 27.14
N PRO A 94 -6.53 -8.54 26.94
CA PRO A 94 -5.85 -7.78 27.99
C PRO A 94 -6.74 -7.66 29.22
N SER A 95 -6.13 -7.87 30.39
CA SER A 95 -6.80 -7.78 31.69
C SER A 95 -7.00 -6.33 32.15
N SER A 96 -6.11 -5.42 31.74
CA SER A 96 -6.20 -3.99 32.04
C SER A 96 -5.28 -3.17 31.11
N TYR A 97 -5.19 -1.86 31.34
CA TYR A 97 -4.22 -1.01 30.64
C TYR A 97 -2.77 -1.24 31.07
N GLU A 98 -2.57 -1.85 32.24
CA GLU A 98 -1.29 -2.23 32.82
C GLU A 98 -0.78 -3.58 32.30
N ASP A 99 -1.58 -4.31 31.52
CA ASP A 99 -1.21 -5.60 30.95
C ASP A 99 -0.20 -5.43 29.81
N ALA A 100 1.08 -5.70 30.09
CA ALA A 100 2.17 -5.52 29.13
C ALA A 100 2.33 -6.70 28.14
N GLU A 101 1.71 -7.85 28.43
CA GLU A 101 1.87 -9.08 27.63
C GLU A 101 0.93 -9.09 26.42
N GLU A 102 -0.18 -8.36 26.51
CA GLU A 102 -1.19 -8.27 25.47
C GLU A 102 -1.00 -7.01 24.60
N PRO A 103 -0.97 -7.15 23.25
CA PRO A 103 -0.76 -6.00 22.37
C PRO A 103 -1.82 -4.90 22.46
N TYR A 104 -1.39 -3.70 22.08
CA TYR A 104 -2.19 -2.47 21.99
C TYR A 104 -2.65 -1.88 23.33
N THR A 105 -2.18 -2.37 24.47
CA THR A 105 -2.37 -1.70 25.76
C THR A 105 -1.36 -0.55 25.96
N PRO A 106 -1.67 0.40 26.85
CA PRO A 106 -0.69 1.42 27.28
C PRO A 106 0.60 0.84 27.87
N ALA A 107 0.56 -0.28 28.61
CA ALA A 107 1.76 -0.93 29.14
C ALA A 107 2.59 -1.63 28.06
N TRP A 108 1.94 -2.34 27.13
CA TRP A 108 2.62 -2.97 25.99
C TRP A 108 3.33 -1.94 25.11
N GLN A 109 2.65 -0.83 24.76
CA GLN A 109 3.28 0.19 23.94
C GLN A 109 4.47 0.85 24.64
N ALA A 110 4.47 0.92 25.98
CA ALA A 110 5.56 1.53 26.74
C ALA A 110 6.85 0.71 26.61
N ALA A 111 6.75 -0.62 26.55
CA ALA A 111 7.89 -1.51 26.31
C ALA A 111 8.50 -1.31 24.91
N ILE A 112 7.68 -0.95 23.92
CA ILE A 112 8.12 -0.76 22.52
C ILE A 112 8.66 0.65 22.28
N THR A 113 7.95 1.67 22.76
CA THR A 113 8.22 3.08 22.41
C THR A 113 9.07 3.80 23.46
N GLY A 114 9.14 3.27 24.68
CA GLY A 114 9.70 3.95 25.85
C GLY A 114 8.81 5.09 26.39
N VAL A 115 7.62 5.31 25.85
CA VAL A 115 6.67 6.33 26.34
C VAL A 115 5.88 5.76 27.51
N ASP A 116 5.90 6.47 28.65
CA ASP A 116 5.13 6.12 29.85
C ASP A 116 3.66 5.78 29.55
N ALA A 117 3.20 4.64 30.07
CA ALA A 117 1.86 4.10 29.85
C ALA A 117 0.76 5.05 30.36
N GLY A 118 0.97 5.64 31.55
CA GLY A 118 0.02 6.58 32.15
C GLY A 118 -0.14 7.84 31.28
N LYS A 119 0.96 8.38 30.76
CA LYS A 119 0.97 9.50 29.82
C LYS A 119 0.27 9.16 28.52
N ALA A 120 0.55 8.00 27.91
CA ALA A 120 -0.10 7.57 26.68
C ALA A 120 -1.63 7.49 26.86
N ALA A 121 -2.08 6.82 27.93
CA ALA A 121 -3.51 6.70 28.25
C ALA A 121 -4.15 8.05 28.57
N ARG A 122 -3.44 8.95 29.26
CA ARG A 122 -3.93 10.31 29.55
C ARG A 122 -4.14 11.12 28.28
N ILE A 123 -3.14 11.19 27.40
CA ILE A 123 -3.23 11.96 26.15
C ILE A 123 -4.32 11.41 25.23
N ALA A 124 -4.50 10.08 25.17
CA ALA A 124 -5.59 9.47 24.43
C ALA A 124 -6.98 9.94 24.95
N ARG A 125 -7.17 9.96 26.27
CA ARG A 125 -8.42 10.45 26.89
C ARG A 125 -8.63 11.93 26.65
N GLU A 126 -7.61 12.77 26.85
CA GLU A 126 -7.71 14.21 26.62
C GLU A 126 -8.01 14.54 25.14
N PHE A 127 -7.41 13.80 24.19
CA PHE A 127 -7.68 13.95 22.77
C PHE A 127 -9.13 13.61 22.42
N ALA A 128 -9.64 12.49 22.97
CA ALA A 128 -11.01 12.05 22.75
C ALA A 128 -12.03 12.99 23.40
N ALA A 129 -11.79 13.42 24.64
CA ALA A 129 -12.66 14.37 25.35
C ALA A 129 -12.76 15.70 24.60
N ASN A 130 -11.63 16.27 24.16
CA ASN A 130 -11.67 17.49 23.34
C ASN A 130 -12.45 17.27 22.02
N ALA A 131 -12.28 16.13 21.36
CA ALA A 131 -13.02 15.83 20.14
C ALA A 131 -14.53 15.73 20.41
N GLU A 132 -14.95 15.05 21.47
CA GLU A 132 -16.35 14.94 21.87
C GLU A 132 -16.94 16.32 22.19
N GLU A 133 -16.29 17.09 23.07
CA GLU A 133 -16.78 18.41 23.54
C GLU A 133 -16.85 19.44 22.41
N SER A 134 -15.94 19.36 21.43
CA SER A 134 -15.83 20.33 20.34
C SER A 134 -16.52 19.90 19.04
N GLY A 135 -17.10 18.70 18.99
CA GLY A 135 -17.67 18.13 17.76
C GLY A 135 -16.62 17.77 16.70
N GLY A 136 -15.45 17.28 17.10
CA GLY A 136 -14.41 16.71 16.24
C GLY A 136 -13.17 17.58 16.05
N ARG A 137 -12.92 18.60 16.88
CA ARG A 137 -11.81 19.56 16.69
C ARG A 137 -10.51 19.13 17.39
N SER A 138 -10.13 17.86 17.20
CA SER A 138 -8.80 17.35 17.55
C SER A 138 -8.03 16.97 16.28
N MET A 139 -6.77 17.39 16.16
CA MET A 139 -5.98 17.23 14.94
C MET A 139 -4.61 16.62 15.23
N ILE A 140 -4.12 15.80 14.29
CA ILE A 140 -2.75 15.28 14.29
C ILE A 140 -2.01 15.84 13.08
N ILE A 141 -0.99 16.66 13.36
CA ILE A 141 -0.08 17.19 12.34
C ILE A 141 1.14 16.27 12.25
N MET A 142 1.48 15.81 11.04
CA MET A 142 2.60 14.90 10.82
C MET A 142 3.35 15.20 9.52
N GLY A 143 4.54 14.61 9.38
CA GLY A 143 5.35 14.74 8.17
C GLY A 143 6.32 13.57 7.96
N ALA A 144 7.47 13.86 7.37
CA ALA A 144 8.45 12.84 6.96
C ALA A 144 8.96 11.96 8.12
N GLY A 145 8.99 12.47 9.35
CA GLY A 145 9.43 11.71 10.54
C GLY A 145 8.62 10.43 10.79
N THR A 146 7.37 10.38 10.34
CA THR A 146 6.52 9.17 10.36
C THR A 146 6.42 8.52 8.99
N ASN A 147 6.47 9.31 7.90
CA ASN A 147 6.25 8.83 6.53
C ASN A 147 7.43 8.10 5.90
N HIS A 148 8.66 8.41 6.31
CA HIS A 148 9.87 7.86 5.67
C HIS A 148 10.35 6.55 6.31
N TRP A 149 9.48 5.89 7.08
CA TRP A 149 9.69 4.54 7.56
C TRP A 149 9.11 3.52 6.58
N PHE A 150 9.70 2.33 6.53
CA PHE A 150 9.24 1.23 5.68
C PHE A 150 7.76 0.87 5.97
N HIS A 151 7.38 0.81 7.25
CA HIS A 151 6.01 0.57 7.71
C HIS A 151 5.23 1.86 8.00
N SER A 152 5.46 2.92 7.22
CA SER A 152 4.77 4.21 7.40
C SER A 152 3.25 4.09 7.29
N ASP A 153 2.75 3.14 6.51
CA ASP A 153 1.34 2.82 6.37
C ASP A 153 0.70 2.45 7.72
N THR A 154 1.37 1.65 8.55
CA THR A 154 0.86 1.26 9.88
C THR A 154 0.80 2.46 10.84
N ILE A 155 1.79 3.34 10.77
CA ILE A 155 1.87 4.58 11.55
C ILE A 155 0.72 5.52 11.13
N TYR A 156 0.53 5.72 9.82
CA TYR A 156 -0.52 6.59 9.27
C TYR A 156 -1.90 6.06 9.61
N ARG A 157 -2.12 4.75 9.46
CA ARG A 157 -3.37 4.09 9.80
C ARG A 157 -3.69 4.23 11.29
N SER A 158 -2.70 4.23 12.18
CA SER A 158 -2.94 4.48 13.62
C SER A 158 -3.51 5.87 13.87
N PHE A 159 -2.95 6.90 13.22
CA PHE A 159 -3.47 8.27 13.31
C PHE A 159 -4.86 8.43 12.68
N LEU A 160 -5.07 7.80 11.51
CA LEU A 160 -6.35 7.80 10.81
C LEU A 160 -7.43 7.08 11.63
N THR A 161 -7.11 5.94 12.25
CA THR A 161 -8.03 5.22 13.14
C THR A 161 -8.45 6.10 14.30
N LEU A 162 -7.51 6.71 15.03
CA LEU A 162 -7.83 7.59 16.16
C LEU A 162 -8.74 8.75 15.73
N THR A 163 -8.34 9.49 14.69
CA THR A 163 -9.10 10.65 14.20
C THR A 163 -10.46 10.28 13.56
N THR A 164 -10.61 9.06 13.06
CA THR A 164 -11.90 8.56 12.56
C THR A 164 -12.82 8.16 13.71
N LEU A 165 -12.30 7.43 14.71
CA LEU A 165 -13.06 7.01 15.90
C LEU A 165 -13.55 8.21 16.72
N THR A 166 -12.79 9.30 16.75
CA THR A 166 -13.17 10.53 17.45
C THR A 166 -13.92 11.54 16.57
N GLY A 167 -14.35 11.15 15.36
CA GLY A 167 -15.17 12.00 14.50
C GLY A 167 -14.48 13.28 14.01
N CYS A 168 -13.15 13.29 13.92
CA CYS A 168 -12.39 14.50 13.57
C CYS A 168 -12.22 14.70 12.05
N GLN A 169 -12.37 13.65 11.25
CA GLN A 169 -12.15 13.71 9.80
C GLN A 169 -13.24 14.55 9.12
N GLY A 170 -12.83 15.55 8.34
CA GLY A 170 -13.74 16.46 7.64
C GLY A 170 -14.26 17.64 8.47
N VAL A 171 -13.85 17.77 9.74
CA VAL A 171 -14.24 18.86 10.63
C VAL A 171 -13.22 20.00 10.61
N ASN A 172 -13.68 21.25 10.58
CA ASN A 172 -12.78 22.42 10.68
C ASN A 172 -12.07 22.44 12.04
N GLY A 173 -10.74 22.39 12.02
CA GLY A 173 -9.92 22.27 13.23
C GLY A 173 -9.68 20.84 13.70
N GLY A 174 -10.15 19.83 12.96
CA GLY A 174 -9.93 18.42 13.23
C GLY A 174 -9.20 17.67 12.11
N GLY A 175 -8.78 16.44 12.41
CA GLY A 175 -8.44 15.43 11.40
C GLY A 175 -6.96 15.12 11.24
N TRP A 176 -6.65 14.48 10.12
CA TRP A 176 -5.29 14.09 9.72
C TRP A 176 -4.68 15.19 8.85
N ALA A 177 -3.57 15.78 9.32
CA ALA A 177 -2.91 16.90 8.66
C ALA A 177 -1.46 16.52 8.28
N HIS A 178 -1.32 15.90 7.11
CA HIS A 178 -0.04 15.48 6.57
C HIS A 178 0.65 16.58 5.76
N TYR A 179 1.89 16.89 6.12
CA TYR A 179 2.73 17.87 5.42
C TYR A 179 4.11 17.28 5.09
N VAL A 180 4.42 17.23 3.80
CA VAL A 180 5.72 16.79 3.25
C VAL A 180 6.20 17.79 2.21
N GLY A 181 6.39 17.37 0.95
CA GLY A 181 6.64 18.28 -0.16
C GLY A 181 5.39 19.04 -0.62
N GLN A 182 5.59 19.99 -1.52
CA GLN A 182 4.54 20.83 -2.08
C GLN A 182 3.78 20.12 -3.21
N GLU A 183 2.98 19.10 -2.85
CA GLU A 183 2.29 18.24 -3.84
C GLU A 183 1.02 18.87 -4.43
N LYS A 184 0.32 19.72 -3.65
CA LYS A 184 -1.01 20.24 -4.01
C LYS A 184 -0.96 21.31 -5.11
N VAL A 185 -0.87 20.87 -6.35
CA VAL A 185 -1.10 21.70 -7.55
C VAL A 185 -2.58 22.03 -7.64
N ARG A 186 -2.99 23.20 -7.15
CA ARG A 186 -4.42 23.59 -7.07
C ARG A 186 -5.17 23.48 -8.41
N PRO A 187 -4.64 23.98 -9.55
CA PRO A 187 -5.31 23.83 -10.84
C PRO A 187 -4.89 22.52 -11.55
N ILE A 188 -5.02 21.37 -10.88
CA ILE A 188 -4.46 20.10 -11.36
C ILE A 188 -4.96 19.68 -12.75
N THR A 189 -6.24 19.90 -13.08
CA THR A 189 -6.81 19.48 -14.37
C THR A 189 -6.21 20.22 -15.56
N GLY A 190 -6.06 21.55 -15.44
CA GLY A 190 -5.42 22.38 -16.46
C GLY A 190 -3.91 22.11 -16.55
N TYR A 191 -3.25 21.98 -15.40
CA TYR A 191 -1.82 21.62 -15.35
C TYR A 191 -1.55 20.28 -16.02
N SER A 192 -2.31 19.23 -15.66
CA SER A 192 -2.11 17.88 -16.20
C SER A 192 -2.34 17.82 -17.70
N ALA A 193 -3.32 18.54 -18.24
CA ALA A 193 -3.56 18.58 -19.68
C ALA A 193 -2.31 19.06 -20.45
N ILE A 194 -1.72 20.18 -20.02
CA ILE A 194 -0.54 20.77 -20.65
C ILE A 194 0.71 19.91 -20.37
N ALA A 195 0.92 19.50 -19.11
CA ALA A 195 2.14 18.78 -18.69
C ALA A 195 2.29 17.40 -19.36
N THR A 196 1.18 16.81 -19.81
CA THR A 196 1.16 15.51 -20.49
C THR A 196 0.85 15.62 -21.98
N ALA A 197 0.72 16.84 -22.53
CA ALA A 197 0.24 17.09 -23.89
C ALA A 197 -1.08 16.35 -24.23
N ALA A 198 -1.96 16.18 -23.23
CA ALA A 198 -3.21 15.45 -23.37
C ALA A 198 -4.24 16.17 -24.25
N ASP A 199 -4.00 17.44 -24.57
CA ASP A 199 -4.72 18.21 -25.57
C ASP A 199 -4.38 17.77 -27.02
N TRP A 200 -3.24 17.10 -27.23
CA TRP A 200 -2.81 16.57 -28.54
C TRP A 200 -2.90 15.05 -28.63
N ASN A 201 -2.46 14.33 -27.60
CA ASN A 201 -2.40 12.86 -27.62
C ASN A 201 -2.69 12.27 -26.24
N ARG A 202 -3.48 11.19 -26.19
CA ARG A 202 -3.83 10.50 -24.94
C ARG A 202 -3.73 8.98 -25.13
N PRO A 203 -3.21 8.24 -24.12
CA PRO A 203 -2.62 8.69 -22.86
C PRO A 203 -1.11 9.00 -22.97
N ALA A 204 -0.59 9.81 -22.05
CA ALA A 204 0.86 9.97 -21.86
C ALA A 204 1.47 8.80 -21.06
N ARG A 205 2.81 8.69 -21.12
CA ARG A 205 3.58 7.66 -20.40
C ARG A 205 4.04 8.17 -19.03
N LEU A 206 3.25 7.91 -17.99
CA LEU A 206 3.59 8.21 -16.60
C LEU A 206 4.20 6.98 -15.92
N MET A 207 5.29 7.16 -15.16
CA MET A 207 6.02 6.07 -14.50
C MET A 207 6.22 6.32 -13.00
N ILE A 208 6.19 5.26 -12.21
CA ILE A 208 6.51 5.30 -10.78
C ILE A 208 8.03 5.23 -10.56
N GLN A 209 8.63 6.32 -10.09
CA GLN A 209 10.10 6.45 -10.04
C GLN A 209 10.78 5.42 -9.12
N THR A 210 10.14 4.98 -8.03
CA THR A 210 10.75 4.01 -7.11
C THR A 210 11.06 2.69 -7.81
N ALA A 211 10.07 2.10 -8.48
CA ALA A 211 10.28 0.86 -9.23
C ALA A 211 11.21 1.07 -10.43
N TYR A 212 11.06 2.19 -11.13
CA TYR A 212 11.91 2.55 -12.26
C TYR A 212 13.39 2.59 -11.87
N TRP A 213 13.74 3.30 -10.79
CA TRP A 213 15.13 3.39 -10.36
C TRP A 213 15.62 2.13 -9.67
N TYR A 214 14.75 1.38 -8.98
CA TYR A 214 15.12 0.10 -8.40
C TYR A 214 15.59 -0.90 -9.47
N LEU A 215 14.93 -0.91 -10.63
CA LEU A 215 15.34 -1.71 -11.79
C LEU A 215 16.54 -1.09 -12.52
N HIS A 216 16.43 0.14 -13.02
CA HIS A 216 17.45 0.74 -13.92
C HIS A 216 18.66 1.37 -13.22
N SER A 217 18.80 1.17 -11.91
CA SER A 217 20.07 1.37 -11.20
C SER A 217 20.53 0.08 -10.53
N ASP A 218 19.98 -1.07 -10.94
CA ASP A 218 20.42 -2.41 -10.53
C ASP A 218 20.35 -2.67 -9.02
N GLN A 219 19.61 -1.85 -8.28
CA GLN A 219 19.51 -2.02 -6.82
C GLN A 219 18.88 -3.36 -6.45
N PHE A 220 18.00 -3.88 -7.31
CA PHE A 220 17.39 -5.20 -7.15
C PHE A 220 18.42 -6.34 -7.07
N ARG A 221 19.58 -6.20 -7.71
CA ARG A 221 20.65 -7.20 -7.69
C ARG A 221 21.31 -7.34 -6.31
N TYR A 222 21.11 -6.36 -5.43
CA TYR A 222 21.69 -6.29 -4.09
C TYR A 222 20.64 -6.47 -2.99
N ASP A 223 19.39 -6.81 -3.35
CA ASP A 223 18.29 -7.04 -2.42
C ASP A 223 18.18 -8.55 -2.12
N PRO A 224 18.61 -9.02 -0.93
CA PRO A 224 18.58 -10.44 -0.61
C PRO A 224 17.22 -10.89 -0.04
N PHE A 225 16.25 -9.98 0.10
CA PHE A 225 14.98 -10.30 0.75
C PHE A 225 13.98 -10.89 -0.22
N SER A 226 13.34 -11.98 0.20
CA SER A 226 12.17 -12.52 -0.48
C SER A 226 10.93 -11.69 -0.17
N ALA A 227 10.01 -11.59 -1.13
CA ALA A 227 8.78 -10.83 -1.01
C ALA A 227 7.83 -11.36 0.09
N ASP A 228 7.95 -12.63 0.46
CA ASP A 228 7.19 -13.24 1.55
C ASP A 228 7.75 -12.96 2.95
N THR A 229 8.92 -12.31 3.08
CA THR A 229 9.45 -11.81 4.37
C THR A 229 8.43 -10.92 5.09
N LEU A 230 7.56 -10.23 4.33
CA LEU A 230 6.58 -9.28 4.85
C LEU A 230 5.16 -9.88 4.92
N ALA A 231 4.99 -11.17 4.62
CA ALA A 231 3.67 -11.78 4.53
C ALA A 231 3.16 -12.21 5.92
N ALA A 232 1.90 -11.86 6.21
CA ALA A 232 1.15 -12.44 7.32
C ALA A 232 0.80 -13.93 7.10
N ALA A 233 0.75 -14.35 5.83
CA ALA A 233 0.46 -15.74 5.47
C ALA A 233 1.66 -16.63 5.79
N GLY A 234 1.40 -17.85 6.24
CA GLY A 234 2.44 -18.85 6.45
C GLY A 234 3.18 -19.23 5.16
N ALA A 235 4.22 -20.06 5.29
CA ALA A 235 5.02 -20.56 4.18
C ALA A 235 4.15 -21.05 3.00
N GLY A 236 4.53 -20.65 1.77
CA GLY A 236 3.83 -21.05 0.53
C GLY A 236 2.72 -20.11 0.05
N GLY A 237 2.63 -18.88 0.59
CA GLY A 237 1.72 -17.85 0.09
C GLY A 237 2.05 -17.36 -1.35
N PRO A 238 1.24 -16.45 -1.93
CA PRO A 238 1.41 -15.96 -3.31
C PRO A 238 2.76 -15.28 -3.63
N PHE A 239 3.49 -14.88 -2.59
CA PHE A 239 4.80 -14.23 -2.65
C PHE A 239 5.97 -15.19 -2.38
N ALA A 240 5.69 -16.46 -2.05
CA ALA A 240 6.73 -17.42 -1.70
C ALA A 240 7.67 -17.67 -2.87
N GLY A 241 8.98 -17.58 -2.60
CA GLY A 241 10.03 -17.77 -3.61
C GLY A 241 10.09 -16.68 -4.69
N LYS A 242 9.46 -15.52 -4.46
CA LYS A 242 9.58 -14.34 -5.31
C LYS A 242 10.42 -13.27 -4.63
N THR A 243 11.14 -12.49 -5.42
CA THR A 243 11.78 -11.25 -4.99
C THR A 243 10.87 -10.04 -5.21
N THR A 244 11.26 -8.88 -4.68
CA THR A 244 10.59 -7.61 -4.98
C THR A 244 10.56 -7.31 -6.48
N ALA A 245 11.65 -7.62 -7.21
CA ALA A 245 11.72 -7.43 -8.66
C ALA A 245 10.68 -8.30 -9.40
N ASP A 246 10.52 -9.57 -9.00
CA ASP A 246 9.51 -10.47 -9.58
C ASP A 246 8.09 -9.91 -9.40
N VAL A 247 7.80 -9.37 -8.21
CA VAL A 247 6.49 -8.77 -7.93
C VAL A 247 6.28 -7.47 -8.71
N ILE A 248 7.33 -6.67 -8.93
CA ILE A 248 7.28 -5.48 -9.80
C ILE A 248 6.96 -5.90 -11.24
N ALA A 249 7.69 -6.86 -11.81
CA ALA A 249 7.46 -7.35 -13.17
C ALA A 249 6.05 -7.95 -13.31
N GLN A 250 5.61 -8.75 -12.34
CA GLN A 250 4.25 -9.29 -12.29
C GLN A 250 3.19 -8.17 -12.25
N SER A 251 3.39 -7.13 -11.44
CA SER A 251 2.44 -6.01 -11.34
C SER A 251 2.29 -5.24 -12.65
N ALA A 252 3.37 -5.11 -13.43
CA ALA A 252 3.33 -4.52 -14.76
C ALA A 252 2.50 -5.38 -15.74
N ARG A 253 2.78 -6.69 -15.79
CA ARG A 253 2.02 -7.64 -16.63
C ARG A 253 0.52 -7.66 -16.34
N MET A 254 0.15 -7.51 -15.06
CA MET A 254 -1.24 -7.51 -14.62
C MET A 254 -1.94 -6.16 -14.80
N GLY A 255 -1.24 -5.14 -15.32
CA GLY A 255 -1.78 -3.79 -15.50
C GLY A 255 -2.03 -3.04 -14.19
N TRP A 256 -1.37 -3.45 -13.09
CA TRP A 256 -1.50 -2.79 -11.79
C TRP A 256 -0.60 -1.56 -11.68
N MET A 257 0.61 -1.62 -12.25
CA MET A 257 1.59 -0.54 -12.27
C MET A 257 2.00 -0.22 -13.71
N PRO A 258 2.31 1.05 -14.04
CA PRO A 258 2.91 1.39 -15.34
C PRO A 258 4.32 0.80 -15.45
N SER A 259 4.76 0.56 -16.69
CA SER A 259 6.12 0.05 -16.98
C SER A 259 6.65 0.68 -18.27
N TYR A 260 7.79 1.36 -18.14
CA TYR A 260 8.49 2.05 -19.23
C TYR A 260 10.01 1.92 -19.04
N PRO A 261 10.77 1.43 -20.05
CA PRO A 261 10.30 0.83 -21.31
C PRO A 261 9.28 -0.29 -21.09
N THR A 262 8.29 -0.40 -21.98
CA THR A 262 7.15 -1.33 -21.77
C THR A 262 7.48 -2.73 -22.26
N PHE A 263 8.02 -2.82 -23.47
CA PHE A 263 8.34 -4.09 -24.13
C PHE A 263 9.81 -4.14 -24.53
N ASP A 264 10.30 -5.35 -24.75
CA ASP A 264 11.64 -5.68 -25.28
C ASP A 264 11.82 -5.36 -26.77
N ARG A 265 10.86 -4.61 -27.35
CA ARG A 265 10.90 -4.14 -28.73
C ARG A 265 10.39 -2.72 -28.81
N ASN A 266 10.87 -2.00 -29.81
CA ASN A 266 10.42 -0.65 -30.10
C ASN A 266 8.91 -0.64 -30.38
N PRO A 267 8.10 0.10 -29.62
CA PRO A 267 6.65 0.10 -29.77
C PRO A 267 6.16 0.70 -31.10
N LEU A 268 7.01 1.44 -31.83
CA LEU A 268 6.69 1.90 -33.18
C LEU A 268 6.79 0.75 -34.18
N ASP A 269 7.84 -0.05 -34.10
CA ASP A 269 8.04 -1.21 -34.97
C ASP A 269 6.91 -2.24 -34.76
N LEU A 270 6.40 -2.39 -33.53
CA LEU A 270 5.22 -3.24 -33.26
C LEU A 270 3.94 -2.77 -33.99
N ALA A 271 3.79 -1.47 -34.21
CA ALA A 271 2.68 -0.94 -34.99
C ALA A 271 2.87 -1.24 -36.48
N ASP A 272 4.09 -1.04 -36.99
CA ASP A 272 4.45 -1.34 -38.38
C ASP A 272 4.31 -2.85 -38.71
N GLU A 273 4.71 -3.72 -37.77
CA GLU A 273 4.53 -5.18 -37.88
C GLU A 273 3.05 -5.56 -38.01
N ALA A 274 2.19 -4.97 -37.18
CA ALA A 274 0.75 -5.24 -37.20
C ALA A 274 0.11 -4.78 -38.51
N GLU A 275 0.51 -3.61 -39.01
CA GLU A 275 0.06 -3.07 -40.30
C GLU A 275 0.48 -3.99 -41.45
N ALA A 276 1.76 -4.39 -41.50
CA ALA A 276 2.28 -5.30 -42.52
C ALA A 276 1.58 -6.68 -42.49
N ALA A 277 1.17 -7.15 -41.31
CA ALA A 277 0.42 -8.38 -41.13
C ALA A 277 -1.10 -8.23 -41.34
N GLY A 278 -1.60 -7.03 -41.66
CA GLY A 278 -3.01 -6.76 -41.92
C GLY A 278 -3.93 -7.01 -40.72
N ARG A 279 -3.45 -6.79 -39.49
CA ARG A 279 -4.19 -7.07 -38.24
C ARG A 279 -4.23 -5.86 -37.29
N PRO A 280 -5.22 -5.76 -36.39
CA PRO A 280 -5.25 -4.71 -35.37
C PRO A 280 -4.03 -4.76 -34.44
N VAL A 281 -3.43 -3.60 -34.14
CA VAL A 281 -2.23 -3.47 -33.28
C VAL A 281 -2.42 -4.13 -31.90
N ALA A 282 -3.58 -3.92 -31.28
CA ALA A 282 -3.86 -4.49 -29.95
C ALA A 282 -3.87 -6.03 -29.97
N GLU A 283 -4.43 -6.63 -31.01
CA GLU A 283 -4.46 -8.08 -31.19
C GLU A 283 -3.07 -8.63 -31.46
N HIS A 284 -2.28 -7.94 -32.32
CA HIS A 284 -0.88 -8.29 -32.56
C HIS A 284 -0.06 -8.33 -31.27
N ILE A 285 -0.11 -7.27 -30.46
CA ILE A 285 0.62 -7.20 -29.19
C ILE A 285 0.19 -8.33 -28.25
N VAL A 286 -1.12 -8.58 -28.11
CA VAL A 286 -1.62 -9.65 -27.23
C VAL A 286 -1.16 -11.03 -27.69
N ASP A 287 -1.17 -11.29 -28.99
CA ASP A 287 -0.74 -12.57 -29.55
C ASP A 287 0.78 -12.76 -29.44
N GLU A 288 1.57 -11.72 -29.68
CA GLU A 288 3.02 -11.74 -29.50
C GLU A 288 3.40 -12.01 -28.04
N LEU A 289 2.72 -11.36 -27.08
CA LEU A 289 2.89 -11.61 -25.64
C LEU A 289 2.52 -13.05 -25.27
N LYS A 290 1.34 -13.53 -25.69
CA LYS A 290 0.88 -14.90 -25.39
C LYS A 290 1.78 -15.97 -26.01
N SER A 291 2.37 -15.69 -27.16
CA SER A 291 3.30 -16.61 -27.83
C SER A 291 4.73 -16.55 -27.29
N GLY A 292 5.05 -15.57 -26.44
CA GLY A 292 6.38 -15.37 -25.85
C GLY A 292 7.41 -14.73 -26.79
N ARG A 293 6.97 -14.21 -27.96
CA ARG A 293 7.81 -13.47 -28.92
C ARG A 293 7.96 -11.98 -28.56
N LEU A 294 7.10 -11.47 -27.69
CA LEU A 294 7.22 -10.15 -27.07
C LEU A 294 7.25 -10.35 -25.57
N ARG A 295 8.11 -9.62 -24.87
CA ARG A 295 8.18 -9.64 -23.40
C ARG A 295 8.10 -8.24 -22.84
N PHE A 296 7.79 -8.14 -21.55
CA PHE A 296 7.87 -6.87 -20.86
C PHE A 296 9.34 -6.54 -20.58
N ALA A 297 9.77 -5.31 -20.87
CA ALA A 297 11.18 -4.92 -20.70
C ALA A 297 11.66 -5.05 -19.24
N GLY A 298 10.75 -4.90 -18.27
CA GLY A 298 11.06 -5.09 -16.85
C GLY A 298 11.36 -6.53 -16.43
N GLU A 299 11.24 -7.52 -17.33
CA GLU A 299 11.67 -8.91 -17.12
C GLU A 299 13.16 -9.11 -17.42
N ASP A 300 13.80 -8.18 -18.11
CA ASP A 300 15.25 -8.17 -18.36
C ASP A 300 15.69 -6.71 -18.48
N PRO A 301 15.73 -5.94 -17.37
CA PRO A 301 15.99 -4.51 -17.39
C PRO A 301 17.41 -4.15 -17.84
N ASP A 302 18.33 -5.13 -17.83
CA ASP A 302 19.74 -4.98 -18.18
C ASP A 302 20.01 -5.28 -19.66
N ALA A 303 19.04 -5.90 -20.37
CA ALA A 303 19.15 -6.11 -21.81
C ALA A 303 19.38 -4.79 -22.55
N PRO A 304 20.25 -4.77 -23.59
CA PRO A 304 20.61 -3.55 -24.30
C PRO A 304 19.41 -2.74 -24.84
N GLU A 305 18.31 -3.40 -25.18
CA GLU A 305 17.06 -2.81 -25.66
C GLU A 305 16.17 -2.22 -24.55
N ASN A 306 16.37 -2.59 -23.28
CA ASN A 306 15.40 -2.40 -22.19
C ASN A 306 15.72 -1.28 -21.21
N PHE A 307 16.90 -0.66 -21.29
CA PHE A 307 17.30 0.39 -20.36
C PHE A 307 17.11 1.81 -20.93
N PRO A 308 16.85 2.82 -20.07
CA PRO A 308 16.69 4.19 -20.51
C PRO A 308 18.01 4.82 -20.96
N ARG A 309 18.01 5.41 -22.16
CA ARG A 309 19.23 5.97 -22.79
C ARG A 309 19.37 7.47 -22.63
N VAL A 310 18.26 8.19 -22.46
CA VAL A 310 18.23 9.65 -22.35
C VAL A 310 17.48 10.03 -21.09
N LEU A 311 18.15 10.80 -20.23
CA LEU A 311 17.60 11.32 -19.00
C LEU A 311 17.67 12.84 -19.01
N THR A 312 16.53 13.51 -18.90
CA THR A 312 16.46 14.96 -18.70
C THR A 312 16.18 15.25 -17.23
N VAL A 313 17.09 15.98 -16.57
CA VAL A 313 16.95 16.40 -15.18
C VAL A 313 16.81 17.91 -15.14
N TRP A 314 15.66 18.40 -14.70
CA TRP A 314 15.41 19.83 -14.50
C TRP A 314 14.58 20.04 -13.23
N ARG A 315 14.82 21.16 -12.53
CA ARG A 315 14.18 21.49 -11.24
C ARG A 315 14.36 20.38 -10.18
N ALA A 316 15.38 19.54 -10.33
CA ALA A 316 15.72 18.45 -9.44
C ALA A 316 17.24 18.35 -9.31
N ASN A 317 17.70 17.89 -8.15
CA ASN A 317 19.07 17.48 -7.92
C ASN A 317 19.09 15.97 -7.65
N LEU A 318 18.78 15.17 -8.68
CA LEU A 318 18.57 13.72 -8.53
C LEU A 318 19.77 13.05 -7.87
N LEU A 319 20.96 13.23 -8.47
CA LEU A 319 22.21 12.59 -8.05
C LEU A 319 22.82 13.20 -6.77
N GLY A 320 22.32 14.34 -6.30
CA GLY A 320 22.81 15.01 -5.08
C GLY A 320 21.80 15.07 -3.95
N SER A 321 20.59 14.52 -4.12
CA SER A 321 19.53 14.65 -3.12
C SER A 321 18.57 13.46 -3.10
N SER A 322 17.85 13.18 -4.19
CA SER A 322 16.71 12.26 -4.15
C SER A 322 17.02 10.82 -4.55
N ALA A 323 18.18 10.54 -5.15
CA ALA A 323 18.64 9.20 -5.51
C ALA A 323 19.05 8.39 -4.26
N LYS A 324 18.17 7.49 -3.82
CA LYS A 324 18.48 6.52 -2.76
C LYS A 324 19.36 5.45 -3.40
N GLY A 325 20.46 5.09 -2.74
CA GLY A 325 21.46 4.21 -3.35
C GLY A 325 22.32 4.91 -4.41
N ASN A 326 22.76 6.15 -4.14
CA ASN A 326 23.54 6.98 -5.07
C ASN A 326 24.68 6.22 -5.79
N GLU A 327 25.45 5.42 -5.05
CA GLU A 327 26.57 4.65 -5.63
C GLU A 327 26.12 3.66 -6.71
N TYR A 328 24.89 3.15 -6.65
CA TYR A 328 24.32 2.30 -7.69
C TYR A 328 23.95 3.11 -8.94
N PHE A 329 23.48 4.35 -8.79
CA PHE A 329 23.31 5.26 -9.94
C PHE A 329 24.66 5.55 -10.62
N LEU A 330 25.71 5.84 -9.84
CA LEU A 330 27.05 6.10 -10.40
C LEU A 330 27.58 4.87 -11.16
N LYS A 331 27.47 3.69 -10.55
CA LYS A 331 27.97 2.44 -11.12
C LYS A 331 27.20 2.00 -12.36
N HIS A 332 25.87 1.88 -12.25
CA HIS A 332 25.05 1.15 -13.23
C HIS A 332 24.35 2.07 -14.23
N LEU A 333 23.93 3.27 -13.80
CA LEU A 333 23.29 4.22 -14.71
C LEU A 333 24.31 5.10 -15.46
N LEU A 334 25.34 5.61 -14.75
CA LEU A 334 26.32 6.52 -15.36
C LEU A 334 27.58 5.82 -15.88
N GLY A 335 27.89 4.63 -15.36
CA GLY A 335 29.12 3.91 -15.71
C GLY A 335 30.39 4.63 -15.25
N THR A 336 30.34 5.37 -14.14
CA THR A 336 31.48 6.09 -13.57
C THR A 336 32.13 5.32 -12.43
N ASP A 337 33.22 5.87 -11.87
CA ASP A 337 33.73 5.42 -10.58
C ASP A 337 32.61 5.47 -9.52
N ALA A 338 32.58 4.45 -8.66
CA ALA A 338 31.59 4.30 -7.60
C ALA A 338 32.19 3.53 -6.42
N SER A 339 31.65 3.77 -5.22
CA SER A 339 32.10 3.14 -3.97
C SER A 339 31.14 2.07 -3.45
N VAL A 340 30.48 1.32 -4.35
CA VAL A 340 29.59 0.20 -3.96
C VAL A 340 30.41 -0.87 -3.24
N ARG A 341 30.06 -1.14 -1.98
CA ARG A 341 30.67 -2.21 -1.15
C ARG A 341 29.78 -3.44 -0.98
N ALA A 342 28.51 -3.34 -1.39
CA ALA A 342 27.58 -4.46 -1.31
C ALA A 342 27.98 -5.55 -2.31
N THR A 343 27.77 -6.81 -1.93
CA THR A 343 27.85 -7.95 -2.83
C THR A 343 26.45 -8.21 -3.38
N GLU A 344 26.35 -8.62 -4.65
CA GLU A 344 25.08 -9.02 -5.22
C GLU A 344 24.48 -10.21 -4.47
N ALA A 345 23.16 -10.29 -4.47
CA ALA A 345 22.42 -11.37 -3.86
C ALA A 345 22.93 -12.73 -4.39
N PRO A 346 23.07 -13.74 -3.51
CA PRO A 346 23.45 -15.09 -3.92
C PRO A 346 22.38 -15.66 -4.86
N SER A 347 22.74 -16.67 -5.65
CA SER A 347 21.88 -17.19 -6.73
C SER A 347 20.50 -17.65 -6.29
N ASP A 348 20.37 -18.14 -5.05
CA ASP A 348 19.13 -18.59 -4.43
C ASP A 348 18.23 -17.44 -3.92
N ALA A 349 18.76 -16.22 -3.84
CA ALA A 349 18.05 -15.00 -3.47
C ALA A 349 17.86 -14.03 -4.66
N ARG A 350 18.24 -14.43 -5.88
CA ARG A 350 18.02 -13.63 -7.10
C ARG A 350 16.59 -13.77 -7.62
N PRO A 351 16.11 -12.80 -8.43
CA PRO A 351 14.81 -12.91 -9.05
C PRO A 351 14.69 -14.16 -9.92
N ARG A 352 13.46 -14.67 -10.03
CA ARG A 352 13.14 -15.85 -10.83
C ARG A 352 12.65 -15.47 -12.23
N ASP A 353 11.79 -14.46 -12.28
CA ASP A 353 11.09 -14.00 -13.48
C ASP A 353 11.77 -12.75 -14.08
N VAL A 354 12.79 -12.21 -13.42
CA VAL A 354 13.65 -11.11 -13.91
C VAL A 354 15.06 -11.64 -14.09
N VAL A 355 15.65 -11.45 -15.27
CA VAL A 355 16.97 -12.00 -15.63
C VAL A 355 18.08 -10.97 -15.57
#